data_AF-A0A2N1KMC8-F1
#
_entry.id   AF-A0A2N1KMC8-F1
#
_cell.length_a   1.000
_cell.length_b   1.000
_cell.length_c   1.000
_cell.angle_alpha   90.00
_cell.angle_beta   90.00
_cell.angle_gamma   90.00
#
_symmetry.space_group_name_H-M   'P 1'
#
loop_
_entity.id
_entity.type
_entity.pdbx_description
1 polymer ?
#
loop_
_entity_poly.entity_id
_entity_poly.type
_entity_poly.pdbx_seq_one_letter_code
_entity_poly.pdbx_strand_id
1 'polypeptide(L)'
;MSLASLQAQQTLVVNEIMASNSHSASDGSGEFEDWFEIYNASSTTINLAGYYLSDDAANPKKYKVPAGSGTTQICRRVSGYLG
;
A
#
# COMPACT_ATOMS: atom_id res chain seq x y z
N MET A 1 -3.59 32.84 17.78
CA MET A 1 -2.94 31.51 17.72
C MET A 1 -4.02 30.53 17.28
N SER A 2 -3.96 30.05 16.05
CA SER A 2 -4.98 29.16 15.49
C SER A 2 -4.65 27.72 15.87
N LEU A 3 -5.63 27.02 16.44
CA LEU A 3 -5.56 25.59 16.71
C LEU A 3 -5.50 24.86 15.37
N ALA A 4 -4.30 24.58 14.89
CA ALA A 4 -4.12 23.51 13.92
C ALA A 4 -4.46 22.22 14.66
N SER A 5 -5.65 21.67 14.40
CA SER A 5 -5.90 20.27 14.69
C SER A 5 -4.78 19.49 14.01
N LEU A 6 -3.89 18.86 14.79
CA LEU A 6 -3.01 17.81 14.29
C LEU A 6 -3.92 16.65 13.88
N GLN A 7 -4.52 16.74 12.69
CA GLN A 7 -4.86 15.52 11.98
C GLN A 7 -3.50 14.85 11.77
N ALA A 8 -3.26 13.75 12.47
CA ALA A 8 -2.24 12.81 12.03
C ALA A 8 -2.66 12.42 10.61
N GLN A 9 -2.11 13.11 9.62
CA GLN A 9 -2.45 12.87 8.24
C GLN A 9 -2.12 11.41 7.99
N GLN A 10 -3.12 10.60 7.67
CA GLN A 10 -2.93 9.19 7.39
C GLN A 10 -2.01 9.12 6.16
N THR A 11 -0.72 8.87 6.38
CA THR A 11 0.29 8.95 5.31
C THR A 11 0.35 7.66 4.51
N LEU A 12 -0.15 6.55 5.04
CA LEU A 12 -0.34 5.30 4.30
C LEU A 12 -1.81 5.15 3.97
N VAL A 13 -2.10 5.06 2.67
CA VAL A 13 -3.46 4.90 2.15
C VAL A 13 -3.50 3.75 1.16
N VAL A 14 -4.64 3.06 1.09
CA VAL A 14 -4.97 2.27 -0.10
C VAL A 14 -5.51 3.25 -1.12
N ASN A 15 -4.79 3.49 -2.22
CA ASN A 15 -5.18 4.50 -3.20
C ASN A 15 -5.90 3.91 -4.43
N GLU A 16 -5.65 2.63 -4.75
CA GLU A 16 -6.27 1.96 -5.89
C GLU A 16 -6.64 0.52 -5.54
N ILE A 17 -7.73 0.03 -6.14
CA ILE A 17 -8.18 -1.36 -6.05
C ILE A 17 -8.61 -1.79 -7.45
N MET A 18 -8.10 -2.93 -7.90
CA MET A 18 -8.50 -3.62 -9.11
C MET A 18 -9.05 -4.98 -8.73
N ALA A 19 -10.37 -5.10 -8.73
CA ALA A 19 -11.09 -6.35 -8.47
C ALA A 19 -11.70 -6.90 -9.75
N SER A 20 -11.84 -8.23 -9.82
CA SER A 20 -12.29 -8.93 -11.03
C SER A 20 -11.42 -8.60 -12.25
N ASN A 21 -10.11 -8.48 -12.05
CA ASN A 21 -9.17 -8.27 -13.14
C ASN A 21 -9.13 -9.52 -14.01
N SER A 22 -9.33 -9.37 -15.31
CA SER A 22 -9.27 -10.50 -16.24
C SER A 22 -8.61 -10.15 -17.56
N HIS A 23 -8.42 -8.85 -17.84
CA HIS A 23 -7.97 -8.36 -19.14
C HIS A 23 -7.21 -7.03 -19.07
N SER A 24 -7.15 -6.34 -17.91
CA SER A 24 -6.72 -4.94 -17.86
C SER A 24 -5.25 -4.80 -17.48
N ALA A 25 -4.89 -5.15 -16.25
CA ALA A 25 -3.55 -4.96 -15.73
C ALA A 25 -2.91 -6.32 -15.45
N SER A 26 -2.08 -6.81 -16.37
CA SER A 26 -1.34 -8.05 -16.11
C SER A 26 -0.12 -7.77 -15.22
N ASP A 27 0.32 -8.78 -14.49
CA ASP A 27 1.62 -8.76 -13.82
C ASP A 27 2.79 -8.98 -14.82
N GLY A 28 4.01 -9.12 -14.29
CA GLY A 28 5.20 -9.40 -15.12
C GLY A 28 5.22 -10.80 -15.76
N SER A 29 4.29 -11.67 -15.37
CA SER A 29 4.10 -13.02 -15.92
C SER A 29 2.95 -13.07 -16.94
N GLY A 30 2.21 -11.98 -17.11
CA GLY A 30 1.03 -11.90 -17.98
C GLY A 30 -0.28 -12.36 -17.32
N GLU A 31 -0.29 -12.55 -16.00
CA GLU A 31 -1.45 -12.97 -15.23
C GLU A 31 -2.28 -11.78 -14.75
N PHE A 32 -3.61 -11.93 -14.75
CA PHE A 32 -4.55 -10.87 -14.38
C PHE A 32 -5.15 -11.13 -13.01
N GLU A 33 -4.34 -10.98 -11.97
CA GLU A 33 -4.81 -11.13 -10.58
C GLU A 33 -5.45 -9.84 -10.07
N ASP A 34 -6.29 -9.99 -9.04
CA ASP A 34 -6.81 -8.86 -8.28
C ASP A 34 -5.67 -8.24 -7.45
N TRP A 35 -5.65 -6.91 -7.39
CA TRP A 35 -4.62 -6.18 -6.67
C TRP A 35 -5.15 -4.89 -6.06
N PHE A 36 -4.39 -4.34 -5.13
CA PHE A 36 -4.61 -3.01 -4.59
C PHE A 36 -3.26 -2.31 -4.39
N GLU A 37 -3.23 -0.98 -4.50
CA GLU A 37 -2.03 -0.18 -4.29
C GLU A 37 -2.02 0.42 -2.89
N ILE A 38 -0.86 0.35 -2.22
CA ILE A 38 -0.57 1.08 -0.99
C ILE A 38 0.32 2.26 -1.35
N TYR A 39 -0.17 3.47 -1.10
CA TYR A 39 0.56 4.71 -1.34
C TYR A 39 1.03 5.33 -0.02
N ASN A 40 2.33 5.68 0.01
CA ASN A 40 2.92 6.49 1.06
C ASN A 40 2.96 7.97 0.64
N ALA A 41 2.02 8.75 1.17
CA ALA A 41 1.90 10.19 0.99
C ALA A 41 2.88 11.01 1.85
N SER A 42 3.70 10.38 2.70
CA SER A 42 4.73 11.10 3.48
C SER A 42 5.97 11.43 2.64
N SER A 43 6.83 12.27 3.20
CA SER A 43 8.17 12.55 2.66
C SER A 43 9.23 11.53 3.08
N THR A 44 8.89 10.56 3.92
CA THR A 44 9.82 9.60 4.51
C THR A 44 9.49 8.18 4.07
N THR A 45 10.49 7.33 3.86
CA THR A 45 10.27 5.90 3.60
C THR A 45 9.61 5.25 4.81
N ILE A 46 8.56 4.47 4.57
CA ILE A 46 7.90 3.66 5.61
C ILE A 46 8.20 2.19 5.36
N ASN A 47 8.67 1.51 6.41
CA ASN A 47 8.85 0.06 6.42
C ASN A 47 7.56 -0.61 6.90
N LEU A 48 6.95 -1.42 6.04
CA LEU A 48 5.74 -2.17 6.33
C LEU A 48 6.00 -3.53 6.99
N ALA A 49 7.25 -3.92 7.22
CA ALA A 49 7.57 -5.19 7.87
C ALA A 49 6.82 -5.33 9.22
N GLY A 50 6.05 -6.42 9.36
CA GLY A 50 5.26 -6.67 10.56
C GLY A 50 3.93 -5.91 10.65
N TYR A 51 3.57 -5.12 9.63
CA TYR A 51 2.21 -4.60 9.46
C TYR A 51 1.26 -5.75 9.11
N TYR A 52 -0.04 -5.47 9.25
CA TYR A 52 -1.08 -6.41 8.89
C TYR A 52 -2.08 -5.76 7.94
N LEU A 53 -2.61 -6.58 7.04
CA LEU A 53 -3.73 -6.27 6.17
C LEU A 53 -4.92 -7.10 6.62
N SER A 54 -6.10 -6.49 6.61
CA SER A 54 -7.35 -7.18 6.87
C SER A 54 -8.52 -6.48 6.20
N ASP A 55 -9.44 -7.29 5.71
CA ASP A 55 -10.78 -6.95 5.25
C ASP A 55 -11.85 -7.15 6.34
N ASP A 56 -11.45 -7.65 7.52
CA ASP A 56 -12.32 -7.95 8.64
C ASP A 56 -11.92 -7.12 9.88
N ALA A 57 -12.80 -6.22 10.29
CA ALA A 57 -12.60 -5.38 11.46
C ALA A 57 -12.53 -6.17 12.78
N ALA A 58 -13.13 -7.36 12.84
CA ALA A 58 -13.03 -8.25 14.00
C ALA A 58 -11.70 -9.03 14.03
N ASN A 59 -11.02 -9.15 12.88
CA ASN A 59 -9.72 -9.79 12.75
C ASN A 59 -8.69 -8.88 12.04
N PRO A 60 -8.22 -7.79 12.68
CA PRO A 60 -7.32 -6.82 12.04
C PRO A 60 -5.92 -7.36 11.71
N LYS A 61 -5.58 -8.58 12.15
CA LYS A 61 -4.26 -9.21 11.95
C LYS A 61 -4.28 -10.40 10.99
N LYS A 62 -5.21 -10.42 10.05
CA LYS A 62 -5.48 -11.54 9.14
C LYS A 62 -4.26 -11.91 8.26
N TYR A 63 -3.61 -10.92 7.65
CA TYR A 63 -2.46 -11.14 6.76
C TYR A 63 -1.27 -10.31 7.21
N LYS A 64 -0.15 -10.96 7.52
CA LYS A 64 1.08 -10.28 7.97
C LYS A 64 1.98 -9.95 6.78
N VAL A 65 2.48 -8.71 6.72
CA VAL A 65 3.56 -8.33 5.80
C VAL A 65 4.88 -8.97 6.30
N PRO A 66 5.55 -9.82 5.49
CA PRO A 66 6.80 -10.46 5.89
C PRO A 66 7.89 -9.46 6.28
N ALA A 67 8.80 -9.85 7.15
CA ALA A 67 10.00 -9.07 7.46
C ALA A 67 11.21 -9.59 6.67
N GLY A 68 12.11 -8.71 6.25
CA GLY A 68 13.40 -9.10 5.68
C GLY A 68 13.55 -9.04 4.15
N SER A 69 12.54 -8.56 3.42
CA SER A 69 12.66 -8.28 1.99
C SER A 69 12.85 -6.78 1.74
N GLY A 70 13.77 -6.40 0.84
CA GLY A 70 13.95 -5.02 0.37
C GLY A 70 12.71 -4.41 -0.27
N THR A 71 11.67 -5.21 -0.53
CA THR A 71 10.36 -4.81 -1.07
C THR A 71 9.36 -4.30 -0.03
N THR A 72 9.71 -4.31 1.27
CA THR A 72 8.82 -3.87 2.37
C THR A 72 8.89 -2.38 2.66
N GLN A 73 9.78 -1.67 1.97
CA GLN A 73 9.96 -0.23 2.12
C GLN A 73 9.23 0.51 1.00
N ILE A 74 8.26 1.34 1.38
CA ILE A 74 7.59 2.22 0.43
C ILE A 74 8.19 3.62 0.58
N CYS A 75 9.09 3.98 -0.34
CA CYS A 75 9.51 5.36 -0.53
C CYS A 75 8.38 6.15 -1.22
N ARG A 76 8.40 7.48 -1.12
CA ARG A 76 7.49 8.32 -1.93
C ARG A 76 7.74 7.98 -3.40
N ARG A 77 6.71 7.54 -4.13
CA ARG A 77 6.80 7.27 -5.57
C ARG A 77 7.31 8.55 -6.27
N VAL A 78 8.59 8.59 -6.62
CA VAL A 78 9.11 9.61 -7.55
C VAL A 78 8.63 9.14 -8.91
N SER A 79 7.67 9.87 -9.46
CA SER A 79 7.02 9.58 -10.74
C SER A 79 8.04 9.10 -11.78
N GLY A 80 7.93 7.83 -12.16
CA GLY A 80 8.71 7.20 -13.21
C GLY A 80 8.07 5.86 -13.51
N TYR A 81 7.30 5.80 -14.60
CA TYR A 81 6.76 4.57 -15.16
C TYR A 81 7.88 3.53 -15.33
N LEU A 82 7.72 2.35 -14.77
CA LEU A 82 8.36 1.14 -15.31
C LEU A 82 7.28 0.45 -16.14
N GLY A 83 7.28 0.76 -17.43
CA GLY A 83 6.81 -0.18 -18.45
C GLY A 83 7.94 -1.14 -18.82
#